data_AF-A0A496AWN6-F1
#
_entry.id   AF-A0A496AWN6-F1
#
_cell.length_a   1.000
_cell.length_b   1.000
_cell.length_c   1.000
_cell.angle_alpha   90.00
_cell.angle_beta   90.00
_cell.angle_gamma   90.00
#
_symmetry.space_group_name_H-M   'P 1'
#
loop_
_entity.id
_entity.type
_entity.pdbx_description
1 polymer ?
#
loop_
_entity_poly.entity_id
_entity_poly.type
_entity_poly.pdbx_seq_one_letter_code
_entity_poly.pdbx_strand_id
1 'polypeptide(L)'
;MKLMKYRQALLMNLLAIFGFSIICGCSGLGAKKIERPQVPSDFPFPVVWLQPKKKAVRINELTQRELWGLVMVKKWNEGDRFIGTGMDMDTGKVYLNYPNVVYVKWEDTQLPDGTITKYVSEISGADSTIRDQVSEGILPPGVLVLDMKDMDASGIDPYEYLSD
;
A
#
# COMPACT_ATOMS: atom_id res chain seq x y z
N MET A 1 20.33 -14.76 26.65
CA MET A 1 19.62 -14.79 25.35
C MET A 1 18.25 -15.39 25.58
N LYS A 2 17.19 -14.57 25.64
CA LYS A 2 15.83 -14.98 26.02
C LYS A 2 15.03 -15.35 24.77
N LEU A 3 14.68 -16.63 24.61
CA LEU A 3 13.71 -17.08 23.61
C LEU A 3 12.29 -16.85 24.12
N MET A 4 11.49 -16.07 23.38
CA MET A 4 10.04 -16.02 23.57
C MET A 4 9.38 -17.08 22.69
N LYS A 5 8.74 -18.07 23.32
CA LYS A 5 7.85 -19.04 22.69
C LYS A 5 6.41 -18.58 22.94
N TYR A 6 5.66 -18.30 21.89
CA TYR A 6 4.20 -18.13 21.99
C TYR A 6 3.51 -19.43 21.58
N ARG A 7 2.83 -20.04 22.55
CA ARG A 7 1.76 -21.02 22.33
C ARG A 7 0.45 -20.31 22.69
N GLN A 8 -0.53 -20.31 21.79
CA GLN A 8 -1.92 -20.09 22.19
C GLN A 8 -2.80 -21.19 21.66
N ALA A 9 -3.67 -21.62 22.56
CA ALA A 9 -4.46 -22.82 22.52
C ALA A 9 -5.85 -22.54 21.94
N LEU A 10 -6.37 -23.57 21.29
CA LEU A 10 -7.74 -23.77 20.89
C LEU A 10 -8.68 -23.74 22.11
N LEU A 11 -9.80 -23.03 22.02
CA LEU A 11 -10.98 -23.32 22.83
C LEU A 11 -12.25 -22.89 22.10
N MET A 12 -12.99 -23.89 21.62
CA MET A 12 -14.40 -23.82 21.26
C MET A 12 -15.24 -23.72 22.54
N ASN A 13 -16.31 -22.90 22.55
CA ASN A 13 -17.65 -23.43 22.81
C ASN A 13 -18.80 -22.40 22.74
N LEU A 14 -19.92 -22.94 22.24
CA LEU A 14 -21.34 -22.70 22.50
C LEU A 14 -22.07 -21.42 22.03
N LEU A 15 -22.89 -21.65 20.99
CA LEU A 15 -24.34 -21.36 20.87
C LEU A 15 -24.99 -20.37 21.84
N ALA A 16 -25.58 -19.31 21.27
CA ALA A 16 -26.89 -18.81 21.69
C ALA A 16 -27.67 -18.29 20.47
N ILE A 17 -28.81 -18.95 20.24
CA ILE A 17 -29.88 -18.63 19.29
C ILE A 17 -30.61 -17.39 19.78
N PHE A 18 -30.78 -16.36 18.95
CA PHE A 18 -31.99 -15.52 18.95
C PHE A 18 -32.21 -14.92 17.57
N GLY A 19 -33.42 -15.12 17.05
CA GLY A 19 -33.83 -14.73 15.71
C GLY A 19 -33.79 -13.22 15.51
N PHE A 20 -33.24 -12.83 14.37
CA PHE A 20 -33.50 -11.53 13.78
C PHE A 20 -33.89 -11.75 12.32
N SER A 21 -35.04 -11.15 11.97
CA SER A 21 -35.67 -11.15 10.67
C SER A 21 -34.66 -10.96 9.54
N ILE A 22 -34.71 -11.87 8.57
CA ILE A 22 -34.15 -11.68 7.23
C ILE A 22 -35.00 -10.58 6.58
N ILE A 23 -34.68 -9.33 6.88
CA ILE A 23 -34.98 -8.24 5.96
C ILE A 23 -33.88 -8.34 4.92
N CYS A 24 -34.25 -8.89 3.77
CA CYS A 24 -33.49 -8.83 2.53
C CYS A 24 -33.37 -7.36 2.13
N GLY A 25 -32.49 -6.62 2.81
CA GLY A 25 -32.01 -5.34 2.39
C GLY A 25 -30.97 -5.59 1.30
N CYS A 26 -31.42 -5.68 0.06
CA CYS A 26 -30.60 -5.27 -1.07
C CYS A 26 -30.32 -3.76 -0.92
N SER A 27 -29.52 -3.40 0.07
CA SER A 27 -28.92 -2.08 0.17
C SER A 27 -27.98 -2.01 -1.01
N GLY A 28 -28.38 -1.23 -2.01
CA GLY A 28 -27.56 -0.95 -3.17
C GLY A 28 -26.16 -0.60 -2.71
N LEU A 29 -25.19 -1.44 -3.10
CA LEU A 29 -23.80 -1.02 -3.25
C LEU A 29 -23.80 0.05 -4.33
N GLY A 30 -24.21 1.26 -3.96
CA GLY A 30 -23.93 2.45 -4.74
C GLY A 30 -22.42 2.55 -4.77
N ALA A 31 -21.81 2.21 -5.90
CA ALA A 31 -20.39 2.45 -6.10
C ALA A 31 -20.15 3.93 -5.78
N LYS A 32 -19.40 4.20 -4.70
CA LYS A 32 -19.01 5.58 -4.36
C LYS A 32 -18.28 6.13 -5.57
N LYS A 33 -18.79 7.22 -6.12
CA LYS A 33 -18.21 7.86 -7.29
C LYS A 33 -16.91 8.54 -6.87
N ILE A 34 -15.78 8.01 -7.33
CA ILE A 34 -14.47 8.64 -7.13
C ILE A 34 -14.41 9.93 -7.95
N GLU A 35 -14.23 11.07 -7.27
CA GLU A 35 -14.04 12.37 -7.91
C GLU A 35 -12.56 12.63 -8.21
N ARG A 36 -12.30 13.36 -9.30
CA ARG A 36 -10.92 13.75 -9.65
C ARG A 36 -10.56 15.04 -8.92
N PRO A 37 -9.56 15.06 -8.04
CA PRO A 37 -9.14 16.27 -7.37
C PRO A 37 -8.55 17.28 -8.38
N GLN A 38 -8.66 18.56 -8.06
CA GLN A 38 -7.97 19.60 -8.80
C GLN A 38 -6.45 19.38 -8.68
N VAL A 39 -5.75 19.45 -9.81
CA VAL A 39 -4.29 19.30 -9.86
C VAL A 39 -3.64 20.66 -9.55
N PRO A 40 -2.84 20.77 -8.48
CA PRO A 40 -2.10 21.99 -8.19
C PRO A 40 -1.06 22.31 -9.26
N SER A 41 -0.82 23.60 -9.49
CA SER A 41 0.19 24.04 -10.48
C SER A 41 1.62 23.67 -10.10
N ASP A 42 1.88 23.40 -8.82
CA ASP A 42 3.19 22.97 -8.29
C ASP A 42 3.37 21.44 -8.25
N PHE A 43 2.36 20.67 -8.68
CA PHE A 43 2.44 19.20 -8.66
C PHE A 43 3.46 18.70 -9.69
N PRO A 44 4.54 18.00 -9.27
CA PRO A 44 5.69 17.76 -10.13
C PRO A 44 5.57 16.49 -11.01
N PHE A 45 4.47 15.73 -10.89
CA PHE A 45 4.33 14.43 -11.54
C PHE A 45 3.34 14.45 -12.72
N PRO A 46 3.54 13.60 -13.75
CA PRO A 46 2.61 13.49 -14.86
C PRO A 46 1.22 13.01 -14.42
N VAL A 47 0.17 13.71 -14.87
CA VAL A 47 -1.21 13.35 -14.55
C VAL A 47 -1.85 12.55 -15.68
N VAL A 48 -2.15 11.28 -15.41
CA VAL A 48 -2.56 10.30 -16.42
C VAL A 48 -3.82 10.71 -17.19
N TRP A 49 -4.84 11.23 -16.51
CA TRP A 49 -6.11 11.61 -17.15
C TRP A 49 -6.05 12.95 -17.90
N LEU A 50 -4.94 13.70 -17.78
CA LEU A 50 -4.69 14.90 -18.59
C LEU A 50 -3.88 14.60 -19.85
N GLN A 51 -3.32 13.39 -19.96
CA GLN A 51 -2.56 13.00 -21.14
C GLN A 51 -3.50 12.75 -22.34
N PRO A 52 -3.08 13.09 -23.57
CA PRO A 52 -3.86 12.79 -24.77
C PRO A 52 -4.11 11.28 -24.87
N LYS A 53 -5.37 10.85 -24.83
CA LYS A 53 -5.74 9.43 -24.86
C LYS A 53 -5.28 8.80 -26.18
N LYS A 54 -4.15 8.08 -26.17
CA LYS A 54 -3.75 7.20 -27.27
C LYS A 54 -4.55 5.89 -27.16
N LYS A 55 -5.77 5.90 -27.72
CA LYS A 55 -6.70 4.77 -27.93
C LYS A 55 -7.29 4.10 -26.66
N ALA A 56 -8.62 4.21 -26.55
CA ALA A 56 -9.56 3.30 -25.89
C ALA A 56 -9.17 2.66 -24.54
N VAL A 57 -8.91 3.49 -23.53
CA VAL A 57 -9.20 3.08 -22.14
C VAL A 57 -10.72 3.14 -21.97
N ARG A 58 -11.35 2.02 -21.59
CA ARG A 58 -12.80 1.92 -21.37
C ARG A 58 -13.23 3.05 -20.42
N ILE A 59 -14.24 3.82 -20.83
CA ILE A 59 -14.63 5.09 -20.21
C ILE A 59 -15.14 4.94 -18.76
N ASN A 60 -15.38 3.70 -18.30
CA ASN A 60 -16.06 3.42 -17.03
C ASN A 60 -15.21 2.68 -15.98
N GLU A 61 -13.96 2.34 -16.29
CA GLU A 61 -13.04 1.72 -15.31
C GLU A 61 -11.82 2.63 -15.15
N LEU A 62 -11.55 3.07 -13.92
CA LEU A 62 -10.28 3.73 -13.63
C LEU A 62 -9.16 2.69 -13.79
N THR A 63 -8.16 3.02 -14.61
CA THR A 63 -6.95 2.21 -14.65
C THR A 63 -6.23 2.30 -13.30
N GLN A 64 -5.49 1.26 -12.91
CA GLN A 64 -4.63 1.30 -11.73
C GLN A 64 -3.73 2.55 -11.72
N ARG A 65 -3.25 2.95 -12.90
CA ARG A 65 -2.43 4.15 -13.09
C ARG A 65 -3.18 5.45 -12.82
N GLU A 66 -4.47 5.51 -13.16
CA GLU A 66 -5.31 6.66 -12.84
C GLU A 66 -5.60 6.72 -11.34
N LEU A 67 -5.98 5.60 -10.71
CA LEU A 67 -6.17 5.52 -9.25
C LEU A 67 -4.93 6.00 -8.50
N TRP A 68 -3.76 5.56 -8.95
CA TRP A 68 -2.49 5.97 -8.43
C TRP A 68 -2.28 7.49 -8.49
N GLY A 69 -2.47 8.09 -9.68
CA GLY A 69 -2.35 9.53 -9.85
C GLY A 69 -3.36 10.31 -9.01
N LEU A 70 -4.57 9.78 -8.80
CA LEU A 70 -5.59 10.40 -7.95
C LEU A 70 -5.14 10.44 -6.49
N VAL A 71 -4.59 9.33 -5.96
CA VAL A 71 -4.02 9.28 -4.60
C VAL A 71 -2.92 10.32 -4.43
N MET A 72 -1.97 10.38 -5.39
CA MET A 72 -0.86 11.33 -5.32
C MET A 72 -1.34 12.78 -5.30
N VAL A 73 -2.29 13.15 -6.18
CA VAL A 73 -2.81 14.51 -6.24
C VAL A 73 -3.59 14.86 -4.97
N LYS A 74 -4.40 13.94 -4.44
CA LYS A 74 -5.13 14.14 -3.18
C LYS A 74 -4.16 14.36 -2.01
N LYS A 75 -3.13 13.52 -1.87
CA LYS A 75 -2.09 13.65 -0.84
C LYS A 75 -1.32 14.97 -0.95
N TRP A 76 -0.98 15.39 -2.16
CA TRP A 76 -0.33 16.67 -2.39
C TRP A 76 -1.20 17.86 -1.95
N ASN A 77 -2.51 17.80 -2.22
CA ASN A 77 -3.49 18.79 -1.75
C ASN A 77 -3.64 18.80 -0.22
N GLU A 78 -3.45 17.66 0.46
CA GLU A 78 -3.42 17.57 1.92
C GLU A 78 -2.14 18.16 2.54
N GLY A 79 -1.20 18.66 1.72
CA GLY A 79 0.05 19.27 2.16
C GLY A 79 1.24 18.31 2.17
N ASP A 80 1.02 17.05 1.76
CA ASP A 80 2.07 16.04 1.76
C ASP A 80 3.07 16.24 0.62
N ARG A 81 4.34 15.87 0.84
CA ARG A 81 5.43 16.09 -0.12
C ARG A 81 6.33 14.86 -0.20
N PHE A 82 6.36 14.28 -1.39
CA PHE A 82 7.06 13.04 -1.71
C PHE A 82 7.82 13.19 -3.03
N ILE A 83 8.80 12.32 -3.27
CA ILE A 83 9.69 12.32 -4.45
C ILE A 83 9.23 11.37 -5.56
N GLY A 84 8.19 10.61 -5.30
CA GLY A 84 7.64 9.64 -6.24
C GLY A 84 6.71 8.70 -5.50
N THR A 85 6.53 7.51 -6.04
CA THR A 85 5.63 6.52 -5.46
C THR A 85 5.85 5.16 -6.12
N GLY A 86 5.40 4.10 -5.46
CA GLY A 86 5.29 2.75 -5.98
C GLY A 86 3.90 2.18 -5.73
N MET A 87 3.61 1.04 -6.38
CA MET A 87 2.41 0.26 -6.15
C MET A 87 2.80 -1.19 -5.95
N ASP A 88 2.26 -1.81 -4.92
CA ASP A 88 2.30 -3.26 -4.80
C ASP A 88 1.28 -3.86 -5.76
N MET A 89 1.75 -4.66 -6.72
CA MET A 89 0.91 -5.27 -7.74
C MET A 89 0.02 -6.39 -7.18
N ASP A 90 0.40 -6.98 -6.04
CA ASP A 90 -0.36 -8.05 -5.38
C ASP A 90 -1.56 -7.46 -4.61
N THR A 91 -1.35 -6.34 -3.92
CA THR A 91 -2.37 -5.72 -3.05
C THR A 91 -3.06 -4.50 -3.66
N GLY A 92 -2.50 -3.90 -4.71
CA GLY A 92 -2.98 -2.64 -5.29
C GLY A 92 -2.74 -1.40 -4.43
N LYS A 93 -2.03 -1.54 -3.29
CA LYS A 93 -1.74 -0.44 -2.38
C LYS A 93 -0.69 0.50 -2.97
N VAL A 94 -0.89 1.79 -2.73
CA VAL A 94 -0.01 2.86 -3.18
C VAL A 94 0.93 3.28 -2.05
N TYR A 95 2.22 3.33 -2.33
CA TYR A 95 3.26 3.76 -1.41
C TYR A 95 3.85 5.08 -1.91
N LEU A 96 3.80 6.13 -1.10
CA LEU A 96 4.44 7.40 -1.45
C LEU A 96 5.93 7.32 -1.12
N ASN A 97 6.80 7.67 -2.06
CA ASN A 97 8.24 7.60 -1.84
C ASN A 97 8.68 8.89 -1.17
N TYR A 98 9.13 8.82 0.09
CA TYR A 98 9.75 9.94 0.79
C TYR A 98 11.28 9.86 0.72
N PRO A 99 12.01 10.99 0.81
CA PRO A 99 13.47 10.99 0.72
C PRO A 99 14.18 10.04 1.68
N ASN A 100 13.65 9.87 2.89
CA ASN A 100 14.27 9.10 3.96
C ASN A 100 13.43 7.88 4.39
N VAL A 101 12.50 7.41 3.54
CA VAL A 101 11.68 6.24 3.82
C VAL A 101 11.96 5.17 2.78
N VAL A 102 12.30 3.97 3.27
CA VAL A 102 12.53 2.78 2.44
C VAL A 102 11.47 1.75 2.80
N TYR A 103 10.79 1.24 1.78
CA TYR A 103 9.84 0.15 1.91
C TYR A 103 10.53 -1.15 1.49
N VAL A 104 10.48 -2.17 2.34
CA VAL A 104 11.17 -3.44 2.14
C VAL A 104 10.18 -4.59 2.18
N LYS A 105 10.20 -5.45 1.16
CA LYS A 105 9.53 -6.75 1.19
C LYS A 105 10.52 -7.81 1.64
N TRP A 106 10.18 -8.49 2.74
CA TRP A 106 10.98 -9.60 3.26
C TRP A 106 10.40 -10.94 2.81
N GLU A 107 11.28 -11.82 2.33
CA GLU A 107 10.96 -13.22 2.06
C GLU A 107 11.75 -14.14 3.00
N ASP A 108 11.09 -15.22 3.38
CA ASP A 108 11.65 -16.24 4.24
C ASP A 108 12.21 -17.35 3.33
N THR A 109 13.46 -17.76 3.57
CA THR A 109 14.02 -18.99 2.99
C THR A 109 14.40 -19.96 4.10
N GLN A 110 14.13 -21.24 3.88
CA GLN A 110 14.51 -22.31 4.78
C GLN A 110 15.83 -22.93 4.32
N LEU A 111 16.83 -22.90 5.20
CA LEU A 111 18.12 -23.54 4.98
C LEU A 111 18.03 -25.06 5.22
N PRO A 112 19.00 -25.85 4.68
CA PRO A 112 19.01 -27.31 4.85
C PRO A 112 19.07 -27.81 6.30
N ASP A 113 19.55 -26.97 7.22
CA ASP A 113 19.60 -27.24 8.66
C ASP A 113 18.27 -26.95 9.39
N GLY A 114 17.25 -26.48 8.66
CA GLY A 114 15.94 -26.10 9.17
C GLY A 114 15.85 -24.65 9.66
N THR A 115 16.93 -23.87 9.62
CA THR A 115 16.93 -22.45 9.98
C THR A 115 16.17 -21.62 8.95
N ILE A 116 15.32 -20.70 9.41
CA ILE A 116 14.64 -19.71 8.55
C ILE A 116 15.48 -18.43 8.53
N THR A 117 15.84 -17.96 7.34
CA THR A 117 16.48 -16.65 7.15
C THR A 117 15.56 -15.72 6.37
N LYS A 118 15.63 -14.43 6.71
CA LYS A 118 14.93 -13.38 5.98
C LYS A 118 15.90 -12.70 5.02
N TYR A 119 15.49 -12.54 3.78
CA TYR A 119 16.20 -11.73 2.81
C TYR A 119 15.26 -10.69 2.21
N VAL A 120 15.85 -9.61 1.71
CA VAL A 120 15.12 -8.56 1.01
C VAL A 120 14.79 -9.06 -0.39
N SER A 121 13.50 -9.20 -0.72
CA SER A 121 13.05 -9.55 -2.06
C SER A 121 12.67 -8.34 -2.91
N GLU A 122 12.29 -7.22 -2.27
CA GLU A 122 11.94 -5.98 -2.94
C GLU A 122 12.31 -4.76 -2.09
N ILE A 123 12.79 -3.69 -2.75
CA ILE A 123 13.06 -2.39 -2.13
C ILE A 123 12.43 -1.29 -2.98
N SER A 124 11.65 -0.42 -2.32
CA SER A 124 11.05 0.78 -2.91
C SER A 124 11.24 1.98 -1.99
N GLY A 125 10.91 3.19 -2.46
CA GLY A 125 11.15 4.44 -1.73
C GLY A 125 12.59 4.95 -1.80
N ALA A 126 12.84 6.08 -1.14
CA ALA A 126 14.13 6.78 -1.06
C ALA A 126 14.86 7.03 -2.40
N ASP A 127 16.03 7.65 -2.33
CA ASP A 127 16.94 7.72 -3.49
C ASP A 127 17.70 6.39 -3.68
N SER A 128 18.36 6.22 -4.83
CA SER A 128 19.09 4.98 -5.16
C SER A 128 20.20 4.66 -4.17
N THR A 129 20.92 5.66 -3.64
CA THR A 129 22.05 5.45 -2.72
C THR A 129 21.58 4.81 -1.42
N ILE A 130 20.47 5.31 -0.86
CA ILE A 130 19.88 4.75 0.35
C ILE A 130 19.39 3.32 0.09
N ARG A 131 18.75 3.07 -1.06
CA ARG A 131 18.28 1.72 -1.42
C ARG A 131 19.43 0.72 -1.53
N ASP A 132 20.52 1.12 -2.17
CA ASP A 132 21.72 0.28 -2.32
C ASP A 132 22.30 -0.07 -0.95
N GLN A 133 22.43 0.91 -0.05
CA GLN A 133 22.89 0.68 1.33
C GLN A 133 21.98 -0.29 2.09
N VAL A 134 20.65 -0.10 2.02
CA VAL A 134 19.70 -1.00 2.69
C VAL A 134 19.76 -2.42 2.10
N SER A 135 19.97 -2.56 0.78
CA SER A 135 20.16 -3.86 0.13
C SER A 135 21.39 -4.62 0.63
N GLU A 136 22.42 -3.88 1.06
CA GLU A 136 23.64 -4.42 1.67
C GLU A 136 23.51 -4.65 3.18
N GLY A 137 22.31 -4.41 3.75
CA GLY A 137 22.05 -4.51 5.19
C GLY A 137 22.57 -3.33 6.01
N ILE A 138 22.96 -2.23 5.35
CA ILE A 138 23.38 -0.99 6.00
C ILE A 138 22.16 -0.09 6.18
N LEU A 139 21.90 0.34 7.41
CA LEU A 139 20.83 1.28 7.73
C LEU A 139 21.40 2.69 7.94
N PRO A 140 21.24 3.61 6.97
CA PRO A 140 21.81 4.94 7.08
C PRO A 140 21.12 5.74 8.20
N PRO A 141 21.83 6.63 8.92
CA PRO A 141 21.22 7.45 9.95
C PRO A 141 20.06 8.29 9.41
N GLY A 142 18.93 8.30 10.13
CA GLY A 142 17.75 9.08 9.75
C GLY A 142 16.86 8.44 8.67
N VAL A 143 17.19 7.24 8.20
CA VAL A 143 16.34 6.45 7.31
C VAL A 143 15.34 5.63 8.11
N LEU A 144 14.07 5.76 7.76
CA LEU A 144 12.98 4.91 8.26
C LEU A 144 12.81 3.73 7.30
N VAL A 145 12.98 2.52 7.81
CA VAL A 145 12.69 1.29 7.06
C VAL A 145 11.34 0.74 7.50
N LEU A 146 10.43 0.57 6.54
CA LEU A 146 9.09 0.04 6.75
C LEU A 146 8.95 -1.30 6.04
N ASP A 147 8.36 -2.28 6.71
CA ASP A 147 7.98 -3.54 6.07
C ASP A 147 6.77 -3.30 5.16
N MET A 148 6.87 -3.74 3.90
CA MET A 148 5.74 -3.73 2.96
C MET A 148 4.61 -4.67 3.41
N LYS A 149 4.91 -5.70 4.21
CA LYS A 149 3.95 -6.64 4.80
C LYS A 149 3.25 -6.12 6.05
N ASP A 150 3.71 -5.03 6.67
CA ASP A 150 2.93 -4.36 7.73
C ASP A 150 1.78 -3.58 7.06
N MET A 151 0.79 -4.38 6.64
CA MET A 151 -0.25 -4.06 5.66
C MET A 151 -1.13 -2.86 6.04
N ASP A 152 -1.27 -2.51 7.32
CA ASP A 152 -2.13 -1.41 7.75
C ASP A 152 -1.37 -0.09 7.96
N ALA A 153 -0.04 -0.13 8.03
CA ALA A 153 0.77 1.02 8.45
C ALA A 153 1.44 1.79 7.31
N SER A 154 1.70 1.16 6.15
CA SER A 154 2.63 1.70 5.16
C SER A 154 2.06 2.00 3.77
N GLY A 155 0.97 1.33 3.37
CA GLY A 155 0.35 1.48 2.04
C GLY A 155 -1.04 2.11 2.08
N ILE A 156 -1.34 2.96 1.10
CA ILE A 156 -2.64 3.60 0.92
C ILE A 156 -3.51 2.70 0.03
N ASP A 157 -4.67 2.25 0.55
CA ASP A 157 -5.70 1.67 -0.31
C ASP A 157 -6.35 2.79 -1.14
N PRO A 158 -6.21 2.78 -2.48
CA PRO A 158 -6.71 3.86 -3.31
C PRO A 158 -8.24 3.95 -3.32
N TYR A 159 -8.96 2.83 -3.18
CA TYR A 159 -10.42 2.85 -3.22
C TYR A 159 -11.00 3.39 -1.93
N GLU A 160 -10.48 2.97 -0.78
CA GLU A 160 -10.92 3.51 0.52
C GLU A 160 -10.55 4.99 0.63
N TYR A 161 -9.30 5.34 0.34
CA TYR A 161 -8.80 6.70 0.51
C TYR A 161 -9.45 7.72 -0.44
N LEU A 162 -9.82 7.34 -1.67
CA LEU A 162 -10.48 8.25 -2.62
C LEU A 162 -12.00 8.31 -2.45
N SER A 163 -12.55 7.47 -1.59
CA SER A 163 -13.98 7.40 -1.28
C SER A 163 -14.42 8.30 -0.13
N ASP A 164 -13.46 8.91 0.56
CA ASP A 164 -13.64 9.88 1.65
C ASP A 164 -13.48 11.32 1.13
#